data_AF-A0A2H9Q5Q8-F1
#
_entry.id   AF-A0A2H9Q5Q8-F1
#
_cell.length_a   1.000
_cell.length_b   1.000
_cell.length_c   1.000
_cell.angle_alpha   90.00
_cell.angle_beta   90.00
_cell.angle_gamma   90.00
#
_symmetry.space_group_name_H-M   'P 1'
#
loop_
_entity.id
_entity.type
_entity.pdbx_description
1 polymer ?
#
loop_
_entity_poly.entity_id
_entity_poly.type
_entity_poly.pdbx_seq_one_letter_code
_entity_poly.pdbx_strand_id
1 'polypeptide(L)'
;MLLDAPALEARLTPEIAMGVIQKELQRKGWKEQQINEIKLVYTPYWIFGFDVLAGAGPSPTGKAALNAYTGEINDFVPMLIERPVKRTRETMAGAHPEVEQTAVSYNEVKQVAATKVAAHVGGLKTEQITVSAVSKIYVPSYRLWVDVAGDTFKFEIDAALGYPTGLDALPKRQQGWDEATKETLEKMKTPKGWVELGGKAAGLAGGVAGEAAKGGDEKNKLLRYAFLAAVILALAWLVFGTQSFRQNVSCALDDEFTGKPAWFGLVPSRTIPGIKGDVYYVAGSCSFTNEGSTDAVLIARLAVNGKSGNLLDAKVITASPPANSKEPSEKEFELNWTEPVTQVDFSFEKI
;
A
#
# COMPACT_ATOMS: atom_id res chain seq x y z
N MET A 1 -33.36 -20.89 3.65
CA MET A 1 -32.85 -22.07 4.40
C MET A 1 -32.97 -21.81 5.89
N LEU A 2 -33.24 -22.83 6.70
CA LEU A 2 -33.38 -22.70 8.16
C LEU A 2 -32.03 -23.02 8.83
N LEU A 3 -31.59 -22.17 9.75
CA LEU A 3 -30.36 -22.30 10.51
C LEU A 3 -30.63 -22.94 11.88
N ASP A 4 -29.64 -23.65 12.42
CA ASP A 4 -29.69 -24.28 13.76
C ASP A 4 -29.59 -23.26 14.91
N ALA A 5 -29.17 -22.03 14.62
CA ALA A 5 -29.12 -20.92 15.55
C ALA A 5 -29.62 -19.62 14.91
N PRO A 6 -30.04 -18.61 15.70
CA PRO A 6 -30.38 -17.30 15.15
C PRO A 6 -29.21 -16.68 14.38
N ALA A 7 -29.52 -15.98 13.30
CA ALA A 7 -28.63 -15.12 12.55
C ALA A 7 -29.01 -13.65 12.75
N LEU A 8 -28.05 -12.75 12.56
CA LEU A 8 -28.38 -11.36 12.30
C LEU A 8 -29.11 -11.25 10.95
N GLU A 9 -30.12 -10.39 10.86
CA GLU A 9 -30.84 -10.12 9.61
C GLU A 9 -29.90 -9.41 8.62
N ALA A 10 -29.63 -10.04 7.49
CA ALA A 10 -28.89 -9.42 6.39
C ALA A 10 -29.78 -8.35 5.72
N ARG A 11 -29.32 -7.10 5.76
CA ARG A 11 -30.05 -5.93 5.24
C ARG A 11 -29.46 -5.39 3.93
N LEU A 12 -28.19 -5.69 3.67
CA LEU A 12 -27.50 -5.23 2.48
C LEU A 12 -27.71 -6.16 1.31
N THR A 13 -27.88 -5.57 0.14
CA THR A 13 -27.82 -6.30 -1.14
C THR A 13 -26.38 -6.43 -1.61
N PRO A 14 -26.07 -7.37 -2.52
CA PRO A 14 -24.73 -7.53 -3.09
C PRO A 14 -24.20 -6.24 -3.73
N GLU A 15 -25.06 -5.48 -4.38
CA GLU A 15 -24.70 -4.23 -5.08
C GLU A 15 -24.28 -3.14 -4.09
N ILE A 16 -24.96 -3.04 -2.95
CA ILE A 16 -24.60 -2.09 -1.90
C ILE A 16 -23.27 -2.48 -1.26
N ALA A 17 -23.06 -3.77 -0.97
CA ALA A 17 -21.79 -4.25 -0.44
C ALA A 17 -20.64 -3.95 -1.40
N MET A 18 -20.82 -4.22 -2.69
CA MET A 18 -19.87 -3.85 -3.74
C MET A 18 -19.57 -2.36 -3.73
N GLY A 19 -20.60 -1.49 -3.68
CA GLY A 19 -20.42 -0.05 -3.62
C GLY A 19 -19.61 0.43 -2.40
N VAL A 20 -19.76 -0.24 -1.25
CA VAL A 20 -18.96 0.06 -0.04
C VAL A 20 -17.48 -0.26 -0.25
N ILE A 21 -17.13 -1.45 -0.77
CA ILE A 21 -15.72 -1.78 -1.08
C ILE A 21 -15.16 -0.82 -2.12
N GLN A 22 -15.89 -0.56 -3.21
CA GLN A 22 -15.41 0.32 -4.27
C GLN A 22 -15.09 1.73 -3.75
N LYS A 23 -15.91 2.26 -2.85
CA LYS A 23 -15.69 3.56 -2.23
C LYS A 23 -14.46 3.57 -1.31
N GLU A 24 -14.25 2.53 -0.53
CA GLU A 24 -13.08 2.42 0.36
C GLU A 24 -11.78 2.19 -0.42
N LEU A 25 -11.82 1.43 -1.51
CA LEU A 25 -10.69 1.26 -2.43
C LEU A 25 -10.33 2.58 -3.14
N GLN A 26 -11.32 3.31 -3.64
CA GLN A 26 -11.11 4.64 -4.22
C GLN A 26 -10.51 5.62 -3.20
N ARG A 27 -10.95 5.58 -1.94
CA ARG A 27 -10.35 6.36 -0.85
C ARG A 27 -8.88 6.01 -0.60
N LYS A 28 -8.49 4.76 -0.83
CA LYS A 28 -7.09 4.30 -0.78
C LYS A 28 -6.31 4.57 -2.07
N GLY A 29 -6.92 5.21 -3.07
CA GLY A 29 -6.29 5.58 -4.34
C GLY A 29 -6.37 4.50 -5.42
N TRP A 30 -7.10 3.40 -5.19
CA TRP A 30 -7.30 2.36 -6.19
C TRP A 30 -8.49 2.73 -7.08
N LYS A 31 -8.21 3.03 -8.36
CA LYS A 31 -9.21 3.53 -9.32
C LYS A 31 -9.73 2.44 -10.25
N GLU A 32 -8.86 1.50 -10.60
CA GLU A 32 -9.17 0.35 -11.43
C GLU A 32 -9.21 -0.87 -10.52
N GLN A 33 -10.37 -1.51 -10.46
CA GLN A 33 -10.61 -2.67 -9.61
C GLN A 33 -11.59 -3.58 -10.32
N GLN A 34 -11.24 -4.86 -10.39
CA GLN A 34 -12.11 -5.88 -10.95
C GLN A 34 -12.63 -6.73 -9.81
N ILE A 35 -13.95 -6.77 -9.65
CA ILE A 35 -14.60 -7.59 -8.63
C ILE A 35 -14.96 -8.91 -9.29
N ASN A 36 -14.27 -9.97 -8.90
CA ASN A 36 -14.38 -11.28 -9.53
C ASN A 36 -15.59 -12.05 -9.04
N GLU A 37 -15.80 -12.04 -7.73
CA GLU A 37 -16.84 -12.83 -7.09
C GLU A 37 -17.37 -12.12 -5.85
N ILE A 38 -18.68 -12.24 -5.63
CA ILE A 38 -19.38 -11.84 -4.41
C ILE A 38 -20.27 -12.98 -3.92
N LYS A 39 -20.06 -13.42 -2.69
CA LYS A 39 -20.82 -14.51 -2.06
C LYS A 39 -21.35 -14.09 -0.70
N LEU A 40 -22.63 -14.37 -0.44
CA LEU A 40 -23.22 -14.21 0.89
C LEU A 40 -22.90 -15.45 1.73
N VAL A 41 -22.19 -15.27 2.84
CA VAL A 41 -21.78 -16.35 3.74
C VAL A 41 -22.26 -16.08 5.16
N TYR A 42 -22.93 -17.07 5.75
CA TYR A 42 -23.31 -17.04 7.17
C TYR A 42 -22.26 -17.80 7.97
N THR A 43 -21.50 -17.06 8.76
CA THR A 43 -20.43 -17.63 9.59
C THR A 43 -20.96 -17.82 11.02
N PRO A 44 -20.86 -19.04 11.60
CA PRO A 44 -21.26 -19.27 12.99
C PRO A 44 -20.22 -18.70 13.96
N TYR A 45 -20.69 -17.99 14.98
CA TYR A 45 -19.89 -17.48 16.08
C TYR A 45 -20.47 -17.95 17.42
N TRP A 46 -19.59 -18.30 18.34
CA TRP A 46 -19.91 -18.46 19.75
C TRP A 46 -19.68 -17.15 20.48
N ILE A 47 -20.74 -16.55 20.98
CA ILE A 47 -20.70 -15.31 21.78
C ILE A 47 -20.71 -15.71 23.24
N PHE A 48 -19.81 -15.15 24.02
CA PHE A 48 -19.67 -15.49 25.43
C PHE A 48 -19.20 -14.29 26.25
N GLY A 49 -19.55 -14.30 27.53
CA GLY A 49 -18.92 -13.47 28.54
C GLY A 49 -17.70 -14.18 29.09
N PHE A 50 -16.71 -13.42 29.54
CA PHE A 50 -15.57 -13.97 30.25
C PHE A 50 -15.16 -13.09 31.42
N ASP A 51 -14.64 -13.73 32.46
CA ASP A 51 -14.08 -13.09 33.65
C ASP A 51 -12.64 -13.55 33.82
N VAL A 52 -11.73 -12.60 34.08
CA VAL A 52 -10.32 -12.85 34.36
C VAL A 52 -10.11 -12.90 35.87
N LEU A 53 -9.76 -14.07 36.39
CA LEU A 53 -9.47 -14.30 37.81
C LEU A 53 -8.12 -13.70 38.19
N ALA A 54 -8.12 -12.42 38.55
CA ALA A 54 -6.97 -11.74 39.15
C ALA A 54 -6.95 -12.03 40.66
N GLY A 55 -5.87 -12.66 41.16
CA GLY A 55 -5.80 -13.16 42.54
C GLY A 55 -6.11 -12.12 43.63
N ALA A 56 -5.66 -10.87 43.47
CA ALA A 56 -6.00 -9.76 44.37
C ALA A 56 -6.30 -8.49 43.55
N GLY A 57 -7.58 -8.23 43.28
CA GLY A 57 -8.04 -7.04 42.56
C GLY A 57 -9.41 -7.22 41.91
N PRO A 58 -9.99 -6.16 41.32
CA PRO A 58 -11.18 -6.29 40.50
C PRO A 58 -10.87 -7.24 39.34
N SER A 59 -11.71 -8.26 39.15
CA SER A 59 -11.60 -9.20 38.03
C SER A 59 -12.11 -8.53 36.75
N PRO A 60 -11.25 -8.27 35.75
CA PRO A 60 -11.71 -7.75 34.46
C PRO A 60 -12.75 -8.68 33.85
N THR A 61 -13.84 -8.10 33.34
CA THR A 61 -14.90 -8.84 32.65
C THR A 61 -15.08 -8.31 31.24
N GLY A 62 -15.49 -9.16 30.32
CA GLY A 62 -15.65 -8.79 28.92
C GLY A 62 -16.60 -9.69 28.15
N LYS A 63 -16.87 -9.31 26.90
CA LYS A 63 -17.58 -10.15 25.93
C LYS A 63 -16.69 -10.34 24.73
N ALA A 64 -16.67 -11.55 24.20
CA ALA A 64 -15.94 -11.88 23.00
C ALA A 64 -16.78 -12.81 22.11
N ALA A 65 -16.36 -12.93 20.86
CA ALA A 65 -16.90 -13.92 19.94
C ALA A 65 -15.77 -14.83 19.45
N LEU A 66 -16.03 -16.13 19.41
CA LEU A 66 -15.16 -17.12 18.81
C LEU A 66 -15.78 -17.54 17.48
N ASN A 67 -15.07 -17.39 16.38
CA ASN A 67 -15.48 -17.94 15.10
C ASN A 67 -15.55 -19.47 15.24
N ALA A 68 -16.75 -20.04 15.09
CA ALA A 68 -16.96 -21.45 15.35
C ALA A 68 -16.41 -22.35 14.23
N TYR A 69 -16.04 -21.79 13.08
CA TYR A 69 -15.36 -22.50 12.00
C TYR A 69 -13.84 -22.48 12.19
N THR A 70 -13.24 -21.32 12.47
CA THR A 70 -11.78 -21.19 12.55
C THR A 70 -11.21 -21.35 13.96
N GLY A 71 -12.04 -21.18 15.00
CA GLY A 71 -11.57 -21.12 16.39
C GLY A 71 -10.83 -19.83 16.75
N GLU A 72 -10.89 -18.78 15.92
CA GLU A 72 -10.25 -17.50 16.22
C GLU A 72 -11.20 -16.52 16.91
N ILE A 73 -10.66 -15.69 17.80
CA ILE A 73 -11.42 -14.62 18.45
C ILE A 73 -11.66 -13.49 17.46
N ASN A 74 -12.86 -12.92 17.51
CA ASN A 74 -13.25 -11.74 16.77
C ASN A 74 -13.87 -10.71 17.71
N ASP A 75 -13.20 -9.58 17.88
CA ASP A 75 -13.64 -8.50 18.79
C ASP A 75 -14.73 -7.61 18.19
N PHE A 76 -14.94 -7.70 16.88
CA PHE A 76 -15.92 -6.90 16.16
C PHE A 76 -17.35 -7.46 16.28
N VAL A 77 -17.49 -8.78 16.30
CA VAL A 77 -18.82 -9.43 16.36
C VAL A 77 -19.61 -9.07 17.62
N PRO A 78 -19.05 -9.02 18.84
CA PRO A 78 -19.77 -8.53 20.01
C PRO A 78 -20.35 -7.12 19.81
N MET A 79 -19.59 -6.22 19.16
CA MET A 79 -20.05 -4.85 18.87
C MET A 79 -21.23 -4.83 17.89
N LEU A 80 -21.29 -5.75 16.93
CA LEU A 80 -22.44 -5.90 16.02
C LEU A 80 -23.71 -6.29 16.77
N ILE A 81 -23.59 -7.19 17.73
CA ILE A 81 -24.73 -7.80 18.45
C ILE A 81 -25.34 -6.83 19.46
N GLU A 82 -24.56 -5.87 19.95
CA GLU A 82 -25.04 -4.80 20.82
C GLU A 82 -25.87 -3.75 20.07
N ARG A 83 -25.80 -3.73 18.73
CA ARG A 83 -26.69 -2.89 17.91
C ARG A 83 -28.08 -3.53 17.84
N PRO A 84 -29.15 -2.72 17.72
CA PRO A 84 -30.52 -3.21 17.59
C PRO A 84 -30.78 -3.79 16.19
N VAL A 85 -30.16 -4.94 15.90
CA VAL A 85 -30.35 -5.71 14.67
C VAL A 85 -31.32 -6.84 14.95
N LYS A 86 -32.32 -7.00 14.08
CA LYS A 86 -33.29 -8.09 14.19
C LYS A 86 -32.57 -9.43 13.99
N ARG A 87 -33.00 -10.45 14.75
CA ARG A 87 -32.48 -11.80 14.63
C ARG A 87 -33.53 -12.70 13.99
N THR A 88 -33.09 -13.58 13.10
CA THR A 88 -33.94 -14.53 12.38
C THR A 88 -33.22 -15.87 12.26
N ARG A 89 -33.96 -16.99 12.19
CA ARG A 89 -33.35 -18.30 11.87
C ARG A 89 -33.33 -18.58 10.37
N GLU A 90 -33.94 -17.72 9.58
CA GLU A 90 -34.02 -17.86 8.13
C GLU A 90 -32.92 -17.06 7.47
N THR A 91 -32.30 -17.65 6.45
CA THR A 91 -31.42 -16.92 5.56
C THR A 91 -32.21 -15.92 4.70
N MET A 92 -31.52 -14.89 4.18
CA MET A 92 -32.09 -13.94 3.22
C MET A 92 -32.86 -14.65 2.09
N ALA A 93 -34.12 -14.25 1.89
CA ALA A 93 -35.00 -14.85 0.90
C ALA A 93 -34.48 -14.58 -0.52
N GLY A 94 -34.55 -15.59 -1.39
CA GLY A 94 -34.07 -15.50 -2.78
C GLY A 94 -32.54 -15.48 -2.95
N ALA A 95 -31.77 -15.41 -1.86
CA ALA A 95 -30.33 -15.59 -1.91
C ALA A 95 -29.96 -17.09 -1.90
N HIS A 96 -28.81 -17.42 -2.49
CA HIS A 96 -28.15 -18.73 -2.36
C HIS A 96 -26.93 -18.60 -1.43
N PRO A 97 -27.13 -18.43 -0.11
CA PRO A 97 -26.01 -18.22 0.79
C PRO A 97 -25.27 -19.53 1.07
N GLU A 98 -23.97 -19.40 1.28
CA GLU A 98 -23.16 -20.45 1.88
C GLU A 98 -23.27 -20.34 3.41
N VAL A 99 -23.30 -21.48 4.09
CA VAL A 99 -23.31 -21.53 5.55
C VAL A 99 -22.12 -22.34 6.01
N GLU A 100 -21.25 -21.68 6.76
CA GLU A 100 -20.04 -22.29 7.26
C GLU A 100 -20.38 -23.31 8.34
N GLN A 101 -19.62 -24.41 8.33
CA GLN A 101 -19.81 -25.47 9.30
C GLN A 101 -19.24 -25.06 10.66
N THR A 102 -19.81 -25.63 11.72
CA THR A 102 -19.31 -25.46 13.09
C THR A 102 -18.24 -26.50 13.35
N ALA A 103 -16.97 -26.09 13.37
CA ALA A 103 -15.83 -26.94 13.70
C ALA A 103 -15.64 -27.06 15.22
N VAL A 104 -15.84 -25.97 15.97
CA VAL A 104 -15.77 -25.96 17.43
C VAL A 104 -17.15 -26.26 18.01
N SER A 105 -17.30 -27.43 18.64
CA SER A 105 -18.59 -27.84 19.20
C SER A 105 -18.98 -27.05 20.46
N TYR A 106 -20.25 -27.15 20.86
CA TYR A 106 -20.73 -26.54 22.11
C TYR A 106 -20.02 -27.07 23.37
N ASN A 107 -19.54 -28.32 23.33
CA ASN A 107 -18.87 -28.92 24.48
C ASN A 107 -17.42 -28.42 24.63
N GLU A 108 -16.77 -28.08 23.51
CA GLU A 108 -15.36 -27.65 23.48
C GLU A 108 -15.23 -26.12 23.61
N VAL A 109 -16.26 -25.38 23.22
CA VAL A 109 -16.23 -23.91 23.13
C VAL A 109 -15.69 -23.22 24.37
N LYS A 110 -16.05 -23.66 25.59
CA LYS A 110 -15.59 -23.02 26.82
C LYS A 110 -14.08 -23.13 26.98
N GLN A 111 -13.52 -24.30 26.70
CA GLN A 111 -12.08 -24.55 26.81
C GLN A 111 -11.31 -23.82 25.72
N VAL A 112 -11.81 -23.87 24.47
CA VAL A 112 -11.17 -23.18 23.33
C VAL A 112 -11.22 -21.66 23.54
N ALA A 113 -12.38 -21.12 23.92
CA ALA A 113 -12.54 -19.70 24.22
C ALA A 113 -11.63 -19.24 25.36
N ALA A 114 -11.58 -19.97 26.48
CA ALA A 114 -10.70 -19.63 27.60
C ALA A 114 -9.23 -19.58 27.17
N THR A 115 -8.80 -20.58 26.39
CA THR A 115 -7.42 -20.66 25.86
C THR A 115 -7.11 -19.49 24.93
N LYS A 116 -8.04 -19.18 24.01
CA LYS A 116 -7.86 -18.08 23.05
C LYS A 116 -7.89 -16.71 23.72
N VAL A 117 -8.75 -16.50 24.73
CA VAL A 117 -8.76 -15.26 25.52
C VAL A 117 -7.46 -15.10 26.30
N ALA A 118 -6.99 -16.17 26.96
CA ALA A 118 -5.72 -16.15 27.68
C ALA A 118 -4.54 -15.78 26.77
N ALA A 119 -4.51 -16.35 25.55
CA ALA A 119 -3.51 -16.04 24.53
C ALA A 119 -3.64 -14.60 24.00
N HIS A 120 -4.87 -14.12 23.77
CA HIS A 120 -5.13 -12.78 23.23
C HIS A 120 -4.76 -11.67 24.21
N VAL A 121 -5.09 -11.83 25.50
CA VAL A 121 -4.73 -10.86 26.55
C VAL A 121 -3.23 -10.88 26.85
N GLY A 122 -2.59 -12.05 26.71
CA GLY A 122 -1.17 -12.24 26.98
C GLY A 122 -0.87 -12.39 28.47
N GLY A 123 0.03 -13.31 28.82
CA GLY A 123 0.52 -13.49 30.19
C GLY A 123 -0.48 -14.13 31.18
N LEU A 124 -1.61 -14.63 30.70
CA LEU A 124 -2.60 -15.35 31.50
C LEU A 124 -2.61 -16.85 31.16
N LYS A 125 -2.94 -17.68 32.14
CA LYS A 125 -3.21 -19.10 31.92
C LYS A 125 -4.69 -19.35 31.69
N THR A 126 -5.02 -20.44 30.99
CA THR A 126 -6.40 -20.83 30.69
C THR A 126 -7.26 -20.97 31.95
N GLU A 127 -6.69 -21.46 33.07
CA GLU A 127 -7.44 -21.64 34.32
C GLU A 127 -7.82 -20.32 34.99
N GLN A 128 -7.20 -19.22 34.58
CA GLN A 128 -7.52 -17.87 35.07
C GLN A 128 -8.66 -17.22 34.28
N ILE A 129 -9.20 -17.88 33.25
CA ILE A 129 -10.30 -17.36 32.43
C ILE A 129 -11.55 -18.20 32.68
N THR A 130 -12.59 -17.58 33.21
CA THR A 130 -13.91 -18.22 33.34
C THR A 130 -14.80 -17.76 32.19
N VAL A 131 -15.30 -18.71 31.39
CA VAL A 131 -16.21 -18.42 30.27
C VAL A 131 -17.66 -18.72 30.67
N SER A 132 -18.53 -17.73 30.46
CA SER A 132 -19.95 -17.78 30.82
C SER A 132 -20.86 -17.35 29.66
N ALA A 133 -22.17 -17.60 29.78
CA ALA A 133 -23.20 -17.15 28.83
C ALA A 133 -22.94 -17.46 27.34
N VAL A 134 -22.42 -18.66 27.04
CA VAL A 134 -22.13 -19.08 25.66
C VAL A 134 -23.41 -19.23 24.85
N SER A 135 -23.49 -18.57 23.69
CA SER A 135 -24.60 -18.67 22.74
C SER A 135 -24.08 -18.69 21.30
N LYS A 136 -24.73 -19.48 20.43
CA LYS A 136 -24.41 -19.50 19.00
C LYS A 136 -25.20 -18.43 18.26
N ILE A 137 -24.56 -17.71 17.35
CA ILE A 137 -25.21 -16.81 16.42
C ILE A 137 -24.54 -16.90 15.05
N TYR A 138 -25.30 -16.74 13.97
CA TYR A 138 -24.74 -16.57 12.63
C TYR A 138 -24.61 -15.09 12.30
N VAL A 139 -23.44 -14.70 11.79
CA VAL A 139 -23.20 -13.37 11.26
C VAL A 139 -23.14 -13.47 9.73
N PRO A 140 -24.08 -12.86 9.00
CA PRO A 140 -24.06 -12.85 7.55
C PRO A 140 -23.03 -11.82 7.06
N SER A 141 -22.21 -12.21 6.09
CA SER A 141 -21.21 -11.34 5.48
C SER A 141 -21.13 -11.59 3.98
N TYR A 142 -20.91 -10.54 3.20
CA TYR A 142 -20.51 -10.68 1.80
C TYR A 142 -18.99 -10.87 1.75
N ARG A 143 -18.53 -11.96 1.15
CA ARG A 143 -17.13 -12.17 0.80
C ARG A 143 -16.92 -11.74 -0.63
N LEU A 144 -15.99 -10.81 -0.86
CA LEU A 144 -15.65 -10.28 -2.17
C LEU A 144 -14.19 -10.60 -2.49
N TRP A 145 -13.94 -11.07 -3.70
CA TRP A 145 -12.58 -11.20 -4.24
C TRP A 145 -12.37 -10.11 -5.28
N VAL A 146 -11.38 -9.25 -5.02
CA VAL A 146 -11.11 -8.06 -5.84
C VAL A 146 -9.66 -8.07 -6.28
N ASP A 147 -9.45 -7.95 -7.58
CA ASP A 147 -8.12 -7.82 -8.15
C ASP A 147 -7.68 -6.37 -8.12
N VAL A 148 -6.52 -6.15 -7.48
CA VAL A 148 -5.91 -4.84 -7.31
C VAL A 148 -4.41 -4.99 -7.59
N ALA A 149 -3.90 -4.25 -8.57
CA ALA A 149 -2.48 -4.31 -8.99
C ALA A 149 -1.96 -5.70 -9.40
N GLY A 150 -2.84 -6.57 -9.91
CA GLY A 150 -2.48 -7.93 -10.31
C GLY A 150 -2.57 -8.99 -9.21
N ASP A 151 -2.85 -8.58 -7.96
CA ASP A 151 -3.09 -9.47 -6.84
C ASP A 151 -4.58 -9.54 -6.48
N THR A 152 -5.07 -10.73 -6.10
CA THR A 152 -6.46 -10.93 -5.64
C THR A 152 -6.55 -10.81 -4.12
N PHE A 153 -7.34 -9.86 -3.64
CA PHE A 153 -7.59 -9.67 -2.22
C PHE A 153 -9.00 -10.09 -1.83
N LYS A 154 -9.12 -10.73 -0.66
CA LYS A 154 -10.41 -11.09 -0.06
C LYS A 154 -10.84 -9.99 0.90
N PHE A 155 -12.03 -9.43 0.67
CA PHE A 155 -12.71 -8.53 1.60
C PHE A 155 -13.94 -9.20 2.17
N GLU A 156 -14.31 -8.83 3.39
CA GLU A 156 -15.59 -9.21 3.95
C GLU A 156 -16.37 -7.96 4.36
N ILE A 157 -17.67 -7.94 4.09
CA ILE A 157 -18.57 -6.89 4.55
C ILE A 157 -19.65 -7.54 5.39
N ASP A 158 -19.83 -7.09 6.62
CA ASP A 158 -20.99 -7.46 7.43
C ASP A 158 -22.29 -7.07 6.72
N ALA A 159 -23.14 -8.04 6.42
CA ALA A 159 -24.37 -7.81 5.66
C ALA A 159 -25.49 -7.17 6.52
N ALA A 160 -25.31 -7.06 7.84
CA ALA A 160 -26.27 -6.42 8.73
C ALA A 160 -26.12 -4.88 8.75
N LEU A 161 -24.89 -4.38 8.84
CA LEU A 161 -24.57 -2.96 9.05
C LEU A 161 -23.63 -2.37 7.99
N GLY A 162 -22.94 -3.20 7.19
CA GLY A 162 -22.09 -2.73 6.10
C GLY A 162 -20.67 -2.36 6.48
N TYR A 163 -20.17 -2.85 7.61
CA TYR A 163 -18.78 -2.60 7.99
C TYR A 163 -17.84 -3.52 7.19
N PRO A 164 -16.88 -2.95 6.44
CA PRO A 164 -15.87 -3.73 5.73
C PRO A 164 -14.72 -4.15 6.65
N THR A 165 -14.21 -5.36 6.45
CA THR A 165 -13.00 -5.92 7.08
C THR A 165 -12.02 -6.41 6.00
N GLY A 166 -10.73 -6.55 6.35
CA GLY A 166 -9.66 -6.94 5.42
C GLY A 166 -9.07 -5.80 4.60
N LEU A 167 -9.52 -4.55 4.82
CA LEU A 167 -8.99 -3.35 4.14
C LEU A 167 -7.54 -3.03 4.52
N ASP A 168 -7.06 -3.56 5.63
CA ASP A 168 -5.71 -3.44 6.16
C ASP A 168 -4.69 -4.31 5.41
N ALA A 169 -5.13 -5.43 4.82
CA ALA A 169 -4.29 -6.29 3.99
C ALA A 169 -3.90 -5.64 2.64
N LEU A 170 -4.62 -4.60 2.22
CA LEU A 170 -4.30 -3.87 1.00
C LEU A 170 -3.01 -3.08 1.14
N PRO A 171 -2.05 -3.24 0.22
CA PRO A 171 -0.88 -2.37 0.18
C PRO A 171 -1.33 -0.92 -0.02
N LYS A 172 -0.65 0.00 0.64
CA LYS A 172 -0.80 1.42 0.34
C LYS A 172 -0.26 1.64 -1.07
N ARG A 173 -1.12 2.08 -1.99
CA ARG A 173 -0.68 2.53 -3.32
C ARG A 173 0.41 3.58 -3.13
N GLN A 174 1.61 3.32 -3.65
CA GLN A 174 2.59 4.38 -3.78
C GLN A 174 1.99 5.41 -4.75
N GLN A 175 1.69 6.60 -4.26
CA GLN A 175 1.23 7.68 -5.12
C GLN A 175 2.32 7.89 -6.17
N GLY A 176 2.00 7.67 -7.45
CA GLY A 176 2.92 7.99 -8.52
C GLY A 176 3.32 9.46 -8.43
N TRP A 177 4.55 9.80 -8.83
CA TRP A 177 5.04 11.17 -8.81
C TRP A 177 4.04 12.15 -9.42
N ASP A 178 3.39 11.78 -10.53
CA ASP A 178 2.39 12.62 -11.19
C ASP A 178 1.14 12.86 -10.33
N GLU A 179 0.70 11.90 -9.54
CA GLU A 179 -0.45 12.05 -8.65
C GLU A 179 -0.11 12.88 -7.41
N ALA A 180 1.05 12.62 -6.79
CA ALA A 180 1.54 13.41 -5.66
C ALA A 180 1.77 14.87 -6.07
N THR A 181 2.34 15.11 -7.25
CA THR A 181 2.58 16.45 -7.77
C THR A 181 1.28 17.12 -8.18
N LYS A 182 0.32 16.41 -8.79
CA LYS A 182 -0.98 16.98 -9.17
C LYS A 182 -1.82 17.36 -7.95
N GLU A 183 -1.86 16.54 -6.91
CA GLU A 183 -2.58 16.86 -5.66
C GLU A 183 -1.93 18.06 -4.96
N THR A 184 -0.59 18.11 -4.93
CA THR A 184 0.15 19.24 -4.35
C THR A 184 -0.02 20.51 -5.20
N LEU A 185 -0.02 20.40 -6.53
CA LEU A 185 -0.23 21.50 -7.46
C LEU A 185 -1.66 22.04 -7.36
N GLU A 186 -2.67 21.18 -7.25
CA GLU A 186 -4.06 21.60 -7.02
C GLU A 186 -4.25 22.28 -5.67
N LYS A 187 -3.59 21.79 -4.61
CA LYS A 187 -3.55 22.49 -3.32
C LYS A 187 -2.86 23.84 -3.45
N MET A 188 -1.72 23.93 -4.16
CA MET A 188 -1.02 25.20 -4.43
C MET A 188 -1.79 26.16 -5.35
N LYS A 189 -2.78 25.70 -6.13
CA LYS A 189 -3.63 26.61 -6.91
C LYS A 189 -4.64 27.38 -6.06
N THR A 190 -4.91 26.94 -4.83
CA THR A 190 -5.89 27.60 -3.95
C THR A 190 -5.18 28.33 -2.81
N PRO A 191 -5.55 29.59 -2.49
CA PRO A 191 -4.99 30.32 -1.35
C PRO A 191 -5.14 29.56 -0.01
N LYS A 192 -6.20 28.76 0.14
CA LYS A 192 -6.41 27.90 1.30
C LYS A 192 -5.38 26.77 1.40
N GLY A 193 -4.98 26.16 0.27
CA GLY A 193 -3.97 25.11 0.27
C GLY A 193 -2.58 25.62 0.65
N TRP A 194 -2.23 26.88 0.34
CA TRP A 194 -1.02 27.52 0.87
C TRP A 194 -1.05 27.64 2.40
N VAL A 195 -2.19 28.01 2.98
CA VAL A 195 -2.35 28.13 4.44
C VAL A 195 -2.30 26.75 5.11
N GLU A 196 -2.84 25.71 4.48
CA GLU A 196 -2.82 24.34 5.04
C GLU A 196 -1.41 23.70 4.96
N LEU A 197 -0.71 23.89 3.83
CA LEU A 197 0.68 23.45 3.66
C LEU A 197 1.63 24.24 4.55
N GLY A 198 1.45 25.57 4.60
CA GLY A 198 2.17 26.46 5.51
C GLY A 198 1.86 26.16 6.97
N GLY A 199 0.63 25.77 7.32
CA GLY A 199 0.21 25.40 8.66
C GLY A 199 0.74 24.04 9.12
N LYS A 200 0.83 23.05 8.24
CA LYS A 200 1.48 21.76 8.53
C LYS A 200 3.00 21.91 8.68
N ALA A 201 3.63 22.71 7.83
CA ALA A 201 5.06 23.04 7.94
C ALA A 201 5.36 23.91 9.18
N ALA A 202 4.50 24.90 9.48
CA ALA A 202 4.61 25.74 10.68
C ALA A 202 4.19 25.00 11.95
N GLY A 203 3.41 23.92 11.89
CA GLY A 203 3.12 23.05 13.03
C GLY A 203 4.30 22.14 13.39
N LEU A 204 4.99 21.61 12.36
CA LEU A 204 6.23 20.83 12.53
C LEU A 204 7.42 21.69 12.97
N ALA A 205 7.52 22.94 12.49
CA ALA A 205 8.52 23.90 12.98
C ALA A 205 8.08 24.64 14.26
N GLY A 206 6.77 24.74 14.49
CA GLY A 206 6.15 25.49 15.59
C GLY A 206 6.21 24.78 16.94
N GLY A 207 6.51 23.48 16.97
CA GLY A 207 6.87 22.77 18.21
C GLY A 207 8.14 23.33 18.87
N VAL A 208 9.00 24.03 18.11
CA VAL A 208 10.24 24.64 18.63
C VAL A 208 10.13 26.17 18.69
N ALA A 209 9.23 26.79 17.92
CA ALA A 209 9.07 28.25 17.83
C ALA A 209 7.82 28.83 18.51
N GLY A 210 6.96 27.98 19.08
CA GLY A 210 5.63 28.36 19.61
C GLY A 210 5.61 29.32 20.81
N GLU A 211 6.73 29.52 21.51
CA GLU A 211 6.81 30.46 22.63
C GLU A 211 7.29 31.87 22.24
N ALA A 212 7.88 32.07 21.06
CA ALA A 212 8.45 33.37 20.68
C ALA A 212 7.48 34.32 19.95
N ALA A 213 6.31 33.85 19.53
CA ALA A 213 5.46 34.57 18.57
C ALA A 213 4.29 35.38 19.16
N LYS A 214 4.23 35.59 20.49
CA LYS A 214 3.17 36.40 21.13
C LYS A 214 3.55 37.86 21.44
N GLY A 215 4.74 38.32 21.07
CA GLY A 215 5.17 39.72 21.26
C GLY A 215 5.04 40.56 19.99
N GLY A 216 3.94 41.28 19.84
CA GLY A 216 3.72 42.28 18.79
C GLY A 216 4.58 43.52 19.03
N ASP A 217 5.79 43.53 18.48
CA ASP A 217 6.64 44.72 18.42
C ASP A 217 7.23 44.83 17.00
N GLU A 218 7.18 46.02 16.39
CA GLU A 218 7.49 46.20 14.96
C GLU A 218 8.93 45.81 14.59
N LYS A 219 9.84 45.81 15.56
CA LYS A 219 11.21 45.32 15.39
C LYS A 219 11.30 43.81 15.09
N ASN A 220 10.25 43.04 15.39
CA ASN A 220 10.21 41.59 15.09
C ASN A 220 9.83 41.27 13.64
N LYS A 221 9.35 42.23 12.84
CA LYS A 221 9.07 41.99 11.41
C LYS A 221 10.35 41.65 10.65
N LEU A 222 11.44 42.37 10.93
CA LEU A 222 12.73 42.20 10.25
C LEU A 222 13.38 40.86 10.63
N LEU A 223 13.28 40.46 11.91
CA LEU A 223 13.73 39.16 12.39
C LEU A 223 12.94 38.01 11.74
N ARG A 224 11.62 38.18 11.56
CA ARG A 224 10.76 37.21 10.87
C ARG A 224 11.16 37.02 9.41
N TYR A 225 11.42 38.10 8.68
CA TYR A 225 11.87 38.02 7.28
C TYR A 225 13.27 37.43 7.15
N ALA A 226 14.19 37.77 8.05
CA ALA A 226 15.54 37.19 8.07
C ALA A 226 15.49 35.68 8.32
N PHE A 227 14.67 35.22 9.27
CA PHE A 227 14.50 33.79 9.53
C PHE A 227 13.87 33.07 8.34
N LEU A 228 12.84 33.67 7.71
CA LEU A 228 12.16 33.08 6.57
C LEU A 228 13.09 33.00 5.34
N ALA A 229 13.94 34.01 5.13
CA ALA A 229 14.98 33.99 4.12
C ALA A 229 16.05 32.92 4.39
N ALA A 230 16.45 32.72 5.65
CA ALA A 230 17.37 31.67 6.04
C ALA A 230 16.79 30.26 5.81
N VAL A 231 15.50 30.06 6.10
CA VAL A 231 14.80 28.79 5.80
C VAL A 231 14.70 28.55 4.30
N ILE A 232 14.38 29.58 3.50
CA ILE A 232 14.37 29.47 2.03
C ILE A 232 15.77 29.14 1.49
N LEU A 233 16.82 29.78 2.00
CA LEU A 233 18.20 29.48 1.62
C LEU A 233 18.63 28.08 2.02
N ALA A 234 18.24 27.60 3.21
CA ALA A 234 18.51 26.23 3.65
C ALA A 234 17.77 25.21 2.78
N LEU A 235 16.50 25.46 2.42
CA LEU A 235 15.74 24.60 1.51
C LEU A 235 16.29 24.66 0.08
N ALA A 236 16.69 25.82 -0.41
CA ALA A 236 17.36 25.95 -1.71
C ALA A 236 18.71 25.22 -1.70
N TRP A 237 19.50 25.32 -0.63
CA TRP A 237 20.72 24.56 -0.47
C TRP A 237 20.46 23.05 -0.33
N LEU A 238 19.37 22.63 0.29
CA LEU A 238 19.03 21.22 0.37
C LEU A 238 18.56 20.70 -1.00
N VAL A 239 17.71 21.45 -1.71
CA VAL A 239 17.22 21.08 -3.06
C VAL A 239 18.32 21.13 -4.11
N PHE A 240 19.15 22.17 -4.13
CA PHE A 240 20.17 22.36 -5.16
C PHE A 240 21.57 21.88 -4.74
N GLY A 241 21.87 21.84 -3.45
CA GLY A 241 23.16 21.40 -2.90
C GLY A 241 23.24 19.89 -2.63
N THR A 242 22.13 19.19 -2.39
CA THR A 242 22.15 17.71 -2.29
C THR A 242 21.96 16.98 -3.63
N GLN A 243 21.70 17.70 -4.72
CA GLN A 243 21.61 17.13 -6.09
C GLN A 243 22.97 16.67 -6.67
N SER A 244 24.04 16.64 -5.88
CA SER A 244 25.34 16.11 -6.29
C SER A 244 25.60 14.71 -5.72
N PHE A 245 24.64 13.79 -5.82
CA PHE A 245 25.06 12.40 -6.01
C PHE A 245 25.73 12.35 -7.38
N ARG A 246 27.05 12.59 -7.43
CA ARG A 246 27.88 12.51 -8.64
C ARG A 246 28.03 11.06 -9.06
N GLN A 247 26.93 10.45 -9.45
CA GLN A 247 26.93 9.17 -10.12
C GLN A 247 26.96 9.48 -11.61
N ASN A 248 28.14 9.39 -12.20
CA ASN A 248 28.27 9.47 -13.65
C ASN A 248 27.98 8.08 -14.19
N VAL A 249 26.90 7.96 -14.95
CA VAL A 249 26.63 6.76 -15.73
C VAL A 249 26.67 7.14 -17.20
N SER A 250 27.58 6.50 -17.92
CA SER A 250 27.75 6.69 -19.36
C SER A 250 27.56 5.34 -20.01
N CYS A 251 26.48 5.21 -20.79
CA CYS A 251 26.20 4.03 -21.59
C CYS A 251 26.55 4.32 -23.04
N ALA A 252 27.27 3.39 -23.67
CA ALA A 252 27.59 3.41 -25.09
C ALA A 252 27.08 2.11 -25.72
N LEU A 253 26.64 2.20 -26.97
CA LEU A 253 26.34 1.02 -27.78
C LEU A 253 27.63 0.45 -28.36
N ASP A 254 27.67 -0.85 -28.61
CA ASP A 254 28.83 -1.48 -29.23
C ASP A 254 29.08 -0.91 -30.63
N ASP A 255 30.35 -0.92 -31.05
CA ASP A 255 30.78 -0.36 -32.33
C ASP A 255 30.02 -0.97 -33.52
N GLU A 256 29.55 -2.21 -33.40
CA GLU A 256 28.77 -2.88 -34.45
C GLU A 256 27.40 -2.23 -34.72
N PHE A 257 26.83 -1.56 -33.72
CA PHE A 257 25.56 -0.83 -33.85
C PHE A 257 25.78 0.63 -34.26
N THR A 258 26.99 1.18 -34.10
CA THR A 258 27.30 2.55 -34.50
C THR A 258 27.72 2.61 -35.98
N GLY A 259 26.82 3.09 -36.83
CA GLY A 259 27.13 3.24 -38.26
C GLY A 259 28.30 4.20 -38.48
N LYS A 260 29.23 3.85 -39.38
CA LYS A 260 30.31 4.76 -39.80
C LYS A 260 29.70 6.11 -40.22
N PRO A 261 30.25 7.25 -39.77
CA PRO A 261 29.69 8.56 -40.08
C PRO A 261 29.63 8.75 -41.59
N ALA A 262 28.44 9.07 -42.11
CA ALA A 262 28.29 9.39 -43.51
C ALA A 262 28.92 10.76 -43.77
N TRP A 263 29.88 10.81 -44.69
CA TRP A 263 30.49 12.00 -45.30
C TRP A 263 30.88 13.14 -44.32
N PHE A 264 32.16 13.17 -43.93
CA PHE A 264 32.80 14.26 -43.18
C PHE A 264 32.16 14.63 -41.82
N GLY A 265 31.50 13.69 -41.12
CA GLY A 265 31.01 13.92 -39.76
C GLY A 265 29.87 14.94 -39.65
N LEU A 266 29.27 15.35 -40.78
CA LEU A 266 28.16 16.30 -40.82
C LEU A 266 26.80 15.64 -40.54
N VAL A 267 26.71 14.31 -40.72
CA VAL A 267 25.51 13.54 -40.39
C VAL A 267 25.83 12.65 -39.20
N PRO A 268 25.07 12.75 -38.08
CA PRO A 268 25.29 11.88 -36.93
C PRO A 268 25.22 10.41 -37.37
N SER A 269 26.12 9.60 -36.81
CA SER A 269 26.13 8.15 -37.02
C SER A 269 24.74 7.60 -36.75
N ARG A 270 24.14 6.98 -37.76
CA ARG A 270 22.87 6.28 -37.57
C ARG A 270 23.18 4.98 -36.86
N THR A 271 22.48 4.72 -35.77
CA THR A 271 22.49 3.40 -35.16
C THR A 271 21.70 2.44 -36.07
N ILE A 272 22.14 1.21 -36.22
CA ILE A 272 21.39 0.18 -36.95
C ILE A 272 21.24 -1.02 -36.00
N PRO A 273 20.02 -1.37 -35.57
CA PRO A 273 19.83 -2.53 -34.71
C PRO A 273 20.19 -3.81 -35.47
N GLY A 274 20.75 -4.78 -34.73
CA GLY A 274 20.95 -6.13 -35.24
C GLY A 274 19.61 -6.85 -35.39
N ILE A 275 19.56 -7.84 -36.27
CA ILE A 275 18.36 -8.67 -36.50
C ILE A 275 18.75 -10.14 -36.35
N LYS A 276 18.12 -10.84 -35.42
CA LYS A 276 18.32 -12.27 -35.15
C LYS A 276 16.98 -13.00 -35.23
N GLY A 277 16.66 -13.53 -36.42
CA GLY A 277 15.31 -14.04 -36.70
C GLY A 277 14.31 -12.88 -36.79
N ASP A 278 13.21 -12.96 -36.04
CA ASP A 278 12.18 -11.92 -35.97
C ASP A 278 12.40 -10.94 -34.79
N VAL A 279 13.59 -10.97 -34.17
CA VAL A 279 13.94 -10.13 -33.02
C VAL A 279 14.98 -9.10 -33.43
N TYR A 280 14.68 -7.83 -33.16
CA TYR A 280 15.63 -6.74 -33.22
C TYR A 280 16.40 -6.67 -31.91
N TYR A 281 17.71 -6.42 -31.99
CA TYR A 281 18.54 -6.28 -30.80
C TYR A 281 19.57 -5.17 -30.91
N VAL A 282 19.94 -4.58 -29.77
CA VAL A 282 21.14 -3.75 -29.61
C VAL A 282 21.87 -4.16 -28.35
N ALA A 283 23.20 -4.15 -28.41
CA ALA A 283 24.06 -4.39 -27.25
C ALA A 283 25.00 -3.20 -27.02
N GLY A 284 25.52 -3.12 -25.82
CA GLY A 284 26.40 -2.05 -25.38
C GLY A 284 26.91 -2.26 -23.98
N SER A 285 27.63 -1.27 -23.47
CA SER A 285 28.12 -1.26 -22.11
C SER A 285 27.79 0.04 -21.40
N CYS A 286 27.49 -0.06 -20.11
CA CYS A 286 27.33 1.07 -19.21
C CYS A 286 28.52 1.11 -18.25
N SER A 287 29.22 2.24 -18.23
CA SER A 287 30.24 2.57 -17.24
C SER A 287 29.61 3.41 -16.12
N PHE A 288 29.95 3.08 -14.87
CA PHE A 288 29.43 3.82 -13.72
C PHE A 288 30.48 4.00 -12.62
N THR A 289 30.42 5.14 -11.94
CA THR A 289 31.24 5.45 -10.76
C THR A 289 30.37 5.86 -9.57
N ASN A 290 30.74 5.44 -8.34
CA ASN A 290 30.10 5.88 -7.09
C ASN A 290 31.12 6.56 -6.18
N GLU A 291 31.08 7.89 -6.17
CA GLU A 291 31.84 8.70 -5.21
C GLU A 291 31.15 8.77 -3.83
N GLY A 292 29.99 8.12 -3.66
CA GLY A 292 29.22 8.09 -2.41
C GLY A 292 29.71 7.07 -1.38
N SER A 293 29.28 7.26 -0.13
CA SER A 293 29.71 6.49 1.05
C SER A 293 28.81 5.29 1.40
N THR A 294 27.78 5.00 0.60
CA THR A 294 26.81 3.91 0.83
C THR A 294 26.56 3.10 -0.42
N ASP A 295 26.34 1.78 -0.26
CA ASP A 295 25.90 0.86 -1.31
C ASP A 295 24.43 1.15 -1.69
N ALA A 296 23.98 0.90 -2.94
CA ALA A 296 22.67 1.42 -3.41
C ALA A 296 21.96 0.81 -4.68
N VAL A 297 21.56 -0.46 -4.84
CA VAL A 297 20.90 -1.11 -6.06
C VAL A 297 20.83 -0.35 -7.42
N LEU A 298 21.56 -0.78 -8.49
CA LEU A 298 21.54 -0.08 -9.81
C LEU A 298 20.40 -0.51 -10.75
N ILE A 299 19.50 0.44 -11.06
CA ILE A 299 18.47 0.34 -12.08
C ILE A 299 18.73 1.38 -13.16
N ALA A 300 19.19 0.96 -14.34
CA ALA A 300 19.29 1.82 -15.51
C ALA A 300 18.03 1.69 -16.36
N ARG A 301 17.45 2.83 -16.73
CA ARG A 301 16.44 2.96 -17.78
C ARG A 301 17.10 3.35 -19.08
N LEU A 302 16.93 2.54 -20.11
CA LEU A 302 17.37 2.85 -21.46
C LEU A 302 16.13 3.01 -22.33
N ALA A 303 16.00 4.17 -22.97
CA ALA A 303 14.98 4.44 -23.97
C ALA A 303 15.63 4.38 -25.36
N VAL A 304 15.14 3.49 -26.23
CA VAL A 304 15.66 3.33 -27.59
C VAL A 304 14.55 3.55 -28.60
N ASN A 305 14.87 4.25 -29.70
CA ASN A 305 13.96 4.35 -30.83
C ASN A 305 13.93 3.01 -31.59
N GLY A 306 12.84 2.25 -31.46
CA GLY A 306 12.74 0.90 -32.04
C GLY A 306 12.82 0.85 -33.57
N LYS A 307 12.69 1.97 -34.28
CA LYS A 307 12.88 2.04 -35.75
C LYS A 307 14.32 2.33 -36.17
N SER A 308 15.07 3.10 -35.36
CA SER A 308 16.40 3.56 -35.72
C SER A 308 17.50 3.05 -34.80
N GLY A 309 17.17 2.26 -33.77
CA GLY A 309 18.12 1.79 -32.75
C GLY A 309 18.79 2.90 -31.92
N ASN A 310 18.48 4.18 -32.16
CA ASN A 310 19.16 5.28 -31.49
C ASN A 310 18.75 5.33 -30.01
N LEU A 311 19.75 5.45 -29.14
CA LEU A 311 19.55 5.74 -27.73
C LEU A 311 18.95 7.14 -27.58
N LEU A 312 17.75 7.23 -27.03
CA LEU A 312 17.00 8.48 -26.82
C LEU A 312 17.26 9.05 -25.43
N ASP A 313 17.32 8.18 -24.43
CA ASP A 313 17.54 8.55 -23.03
C ASP A 313 18.21 7.39 -22.30
N ALA A 314 19.11 7.73 -21.38
CA ALA A 314 19.75 6.79 -20.47
C ALA A 314 19.71 7.42 -19.09
N LYS A 315 18.80 6.92 -18.25
CA LYS A 315 18.57 7.48 -16.93
C LYS A 315 18.74 6.42 -15.86
N VAL A 316 19.51 6.73 -14.84
CA VAL A 316 19.65 5.87 -13.67
C VAL A 316 18.52 6.20 -12.69
N ILE A 317 17.80 5.17 -12.28
CA ILE A 317 16.70 5.27 -11.31
C ILE A 317 17.24 5.05 -9.89
N THR A 318 18.18 4.12 -9.71
CA THR A 318 18.92 3.83 -8.45
C THR A 318 20.32 3.27 -8.83
N ALA A 319 21.36 3.26 -7.97
CA ALA A 319 22.74 2.84 -8.31
C ALA A 319 23.61 2.22 -7.18
N SER A 320 23.99 0.92 -7.25
CA SER A 320 24.74 0.18 -6.20
C SER A 320 26.24 -0.07 -6.36
N PRO A 321 27.05 0.82 -6.91
CA PRO A 321 28.48 0.52 -6.90
C PRO A 321 28.95 0.52 -5.44
N PRO A 322 29.87 -0.37 -5.04
CA PRO A 322 30.43 -0.34 -3.70
C PRO A 322 30.92 1.08 -3.38
N ALA A 323 30.66 1.54 -2.16
CA ALA A 323 31.03 2.88 -1.74
C ALA A 323 32.50 3.20 -2.06
N ASN A 324 32.77 4.40 -2.57
CA ASN A 324 34.09 4.90 -2.98
C ASN A 324 34.73 4.21 -4.21
N SER A 325 33.95 3.63 -5.13
CA SER A 325 34.49 3.10 -6.40
C SER A 325 34.90 4.23 -7.36
N LYS A 326 36.18 4.61 -7.33
CA LYS A 326 36.77 5.59 -8.27
C LYS A 326 37.01 5.01 -9.66
N GLU A 327 37.20 3.69 -9.74
CA GLU A 327 37.35 2.99 -11.00
C GLU A 327 35.96 2.73 -11.61
N PRO A 328 35.74 3.09 -12.89
CA PRO A 328 34.49 2.83 -13.56
C PRO A 328 34.28 1.32 -13.64
N SER A 329 33.16 0.86 -13.08
CA SER A 329 32.70 -0.50 -13.32
C SER A 329 31.93 -0.52 -14.62
N GLU A 330 32.26 -1.45 -15.51
CA GLU A 330 31.58 -1.64 -16.79
C GLU A 330 30.62 -2.82 -16.68
N LYS A 331 29.44 -2.67 -17.27
CA LYS A 331 28.52 -3.79 -17.45
C LYS A 331 27.90 -3.77 -18.83
N GLU A 332 27.93 -4.93 -19.46
CA GLU A 332 27.30 -5.21 -20.75
C GLU A 332 25.78 -5.35 -20.61
N PHE A 333 25.04 -4.90 -21.62
CA PHE A 333 23.60 -5.07 -21.74
C PHE A 333 23.22 -5.53 -23.16
N GLU A 334 22.12 -6.26 -23.27
CA GLU A 334 21.49 -6.65 -24.54
C GLU A 334 19.99 -6.35 -24.46
N LEU A 335 19.48 -5.54 -25.39
CA LEU A 335 18.08 -5.14 -25.48
C LEU A 335 17.45 -5.86 -26.67
N ASN A 336 16.32 -6.55 -26.44
CA ASN A 336 15.63 -7.35 -27.45
C ASN A 336 14.17 -6.89 -27.60
N TRP A 337 13.68 -6.73 -28.84
CA TRP A 337 12.27 -6.41 -29.13
C TRP A 337 11.78 -7.02 -30.45
N THR A 338 10.48 -7.32 -30.54
CA THR A 338 9.87 -8.02 -31.69
C THR A 338 9.07 -7.13 -32.62
N GLU A 339 8.63 -5.95 -32.17
CA GLU A 339 7.77 -5.06 -32.94
C GLU A 339 8.43 -3.68 -33.16
N PRO A 340 8.31 -3.08 -34.35
CA PRO A 340 8.87 -1.75 -34.63
C PRO A 340 8.07 -0.66 -33.91
N VAL A 341 8.42 -0.41 -32.65
CA VAL A 341 7.83 0.65 -31.83
C VAL A 341 8.64 1.94 -31.90
N THR A 342 8.00 3.08 -31.62
CA THR A 342 8.66 4.40 -31.63
C THR A 342 9.61 4.60 -30.45
N GLN A 343 9.35 3.94 -29.33
CA GLN A 343 10.17 3.96 -28.13
C GLN A 343 9.97 2.64 -27.37
N VAL A 344 11.07 2.02 -26.94
CA VAL A 344 11.04 0.93 -25.95
C VAL A 344 11.76 1.43 -24.70
N ASP A 345 11.14 1.26 -23.54
CA ASP A 345 11.77 1.52 -22.24
C ASP A 345 12.17 0.20 -21.61
N PHE A 346 13.47 0.05 -21.33
CA PHE A 346 13.99 -1.11 -20.62
C PHE A 346 14.45 -0.70 -19.22
N SER A 347 14.21 -1.55 -18.22
CA SER A 347 14.71 -1.38 -16.85
C SER A 347 15.42 -2.66 -16.42
N PHE A 348 16.65 -2.54 -15.94
CA PHE A 348 17.45 -3.69 -15.49
C PHE A 348 17.65 -3.60 -13.98
N GLU A 349 17.18 -4.61 -13.23
CA GLU A 349 17.17 -4.58 -11.75
C GLU A 349 18.49 -5.01 -11.11
N LYS A 350 19.46 -5.44 -11.92
CA LYS A 350 20.73 -5.96 -11.41
C LYS A 350 21.84 -5.65 -12.40
N ILE A 351 22.43 -4.46 -12.28
CA ILE A 351 23.76 -4.16 -12.82
C ILE A 351 24.80 -4.55 -11.77
#